data_AF-A0A955JJ06-F1
#
_entry.id   AF-A0A955JJ06-F1
#
_cell.length_a   1.000
_cell.length_b   1.000
_cell.length_c   1.000
_cell.angle_alpha   90.00
_cell.angle_beta   90.00
_cell.angle_gamma   90.00
#
_symmetry.space_group_name_H-M   'P 1'
#
loop_
_entity.id
_entity.type
_entity.pdbx_description
1 polymer ?
#
loop_
_entity_poly.entity_id
_entity_poly.type
_entity_poly.pdbx_seq_one_letter_code
_entity_poly.pdbx_strand_id
1 'polypeptide(L)'
;MAKKTRQITKSKTKKHPVAAATRTKKGAPKKGLIHHTKRLYHVTPKFVHGMVVGAFVGILVLVPLGSAQNADALSIKTTKDCDAWSIVNCGVTSTANLKNAYDQSSYVKHVYSYFTISATDMSTIGKKAVKGTVYNDGRVTVDGKVVATKAKTAARLRVTNKDQRVTKSGSVFYTRPIALSWSHTSGPAYVVMKSGKFDFAILASCGNPITATPKKTLQAEPVPTPHTPNPTPTPPQTDTDVTPPSTTPVKTASITTLPKTGIGAVGFVFLMAVIGGFVFHKTHHHVKKRRSAKKHSATTHHRKASHVSR
;
A
#
# COMPACT_ATOMS: atom_id res chain seq x y z
N MET A 1 7.47 -67.41 -12.20
CA MET A 1 8.70 -67.28 -12.99
C MET A 1 8.66 -65.91 -13.66
N ALA A 2 9.61 -64.98 -13.61
CA ALA A 2 10.90 -64.84 -12.95
C ALA A 2 11.09 -63.32 -12.65
N LYS A 3 11.72 -63.02 -11.52
CA LYS A 3 12.15 -61.68 -11.08
C LYS A 3 13.22 -61.12 -12.03
N LYS A 4 13.22 -59.81 -12.30
CA LYS A 4 14.44 -59.11 -12.72
C LYS A 4 14.67 -57.83 -11.91
N THR A 5 15.34 -58.04 -10.79
CA THR A 5 16.02 -57.01 -10.00
C THR A 5 17.21 -56.48 -10.81
N ARG A 6 17.37 -55.15 -10.91
CA ARG A 6 18.66 -54.53 -11.22
C ARG A 6 19.06 -53.59 -10.10
N GLN A 7 20.22 -53.89 -9.55
CA GLN A 7 20.90 -53.24 -8.45
C GLN A 7 21.85 -52.13 -8.95
N ILE A 8 21.96 -51.08 -8.12
CA ILE A 8 23.17 -50.39 -7.66
C ILE A 8 24.05 -49.67 -8.71
N THR A 9 24.22 -48.36 -8.49
CA THR A 9 25.55 -47.78 -8.21
C THR A 9 25.42 -46.43 -7.52
N LYS A 10 25.93 -46.37 -6.28
CA LYS A 10 26.15 -45.16 -5.49
C LYS A 10 27.46 -44.54 -5.94
N SER A 11 27.47 -43.26 -6.32
CA SER A 11 28.70 -42.47 -6.41
C SER A 11 28.75 -41.48 -5.24
N LYS A 12 29.70 -41.71 -4.34
CA LYS A 12 30.14 -40.80 -3.28
C LYS A 12 31.29 -39.97 -3.85
N THR A 13 31.22 -38.64 -3.78
CA THR A 13 32.45 -37.84 -3.82
C THR A 13 32.37 -36.58 -2.94
N LYS A 14 33.15 -36.66 -1.86
CA LYS A 14 33.97 -35.65 -1.16
C LYS A 14 33.38 -34.28 -0.81
N LYS A 15 33.21 -34.12 0.51
CA LYS A 15 33.35 -32.86 1.26
C LYS A 15 34.80 -32.36 1.21
N HIS A 16 34.98 -31.06 1.06
CA HIS A 16 36.16 -30.32 1.53
C HIS A 16 35.66 -29.23 2.50
N PRO A 17 36.12 -29.21 3.77
CA PRO A 17 36.08 -28.02 4.62
C PRO A 17 37.41 -27.24 4.48
N VAL A 18 37.60 -26.21 5.31
CA VAL A 18 38.79 -25.32 5.45
C VAL A 18 38.64 -24.00 4.65
N ALA A 19 38.76 -22.78 5.18
CA ALA A 19 39.08 -22.27 6.52
C ALA A 19 38.46 -20.88 6.72
N ALA A 20 38.07 -20.60 7.96
CA ALA A 20 37.90 -19.25 8.48
C ALA A 20 39.27 -18.67 8.84
N ALA A 21 39.54 -17.43 8.44
CA ALA A 21 40.68 -16.66 8.94
C ALA A 21 40.16 -15.35 9.56
N THR A 22 40.48 -15.19 10.83
CA THR A 22 40.06 -14.11 11.71
C THR A 22 41.18 -13.08 11.83
N ARG A 23 40.80 -11.80 11.93
CA ARG A 23 41.47 -10.69 12.64
C ARG A 23 42.82 -10.15 12.11
N THR A 24 42.88 -8.82 11.95
CA THR A 24 43.67 -7.95 12.85
C THR A 24 43.27 -6.48 12.70
N LYS A 25 42.99 -5.84 13.84
CA LYS A 25 42.86 -4.39 14.01
C LYS A 25 44.26 -3.79 14.17
N LYS A 26 44.57 -2.72 13.42
CA LYS A 26 45.59 -1.69 13.71
C LYS A 26 44.88 -0.38 13.35
N GLY A 27 44.78 0.67 14.17
CA GLY A 27 45.72 1.24 15.12
C GLY A 27 45.70 2.74 14.80
N ALA A 28 45.03 3.54 15.64
CA ALA A 28 44.88 4.98 15.44
C ALA A 28 46.18 5.73 15.79
N PRO A 29 46.52 6.80 15.06
CA PRO A 29 47.30 7.89 15.62
C PRO A 29 46.46 9.16 15.80
N LYS A 30 46.40 9.65 17.05
CA LYS A 30 46.02 11.03 17.39
C LYS A 30 47.18 11.97 17.02
N LYS A 31 46.87 13.11 16.38
CA LYS A 31 47.65 14.37 16.24
C LYS A 31 46.86 15.26 15.26
N GLY A 32 46.59 16.54 15.45
CA GLY A 32 46.83 17.50 16.52
C GLY A 32 45.88 18.68 16.28
N LEU A 33 45.61 19.42 17.34
CA LEU A 33 44.81 20.64 17.33
C LEU A 33 45.59 21.74 16.59
N ILE A 34 45.03 22.28 15.49
CA ILE A 34 45.57 23.49 14.86
C ILE A 34 44.45 24.52 14.80
N HIS A 35 44.59 25.56 15.60
CA HIS A 35 43.81 26.79 15.53
C HIS A 35 44.31 27.63 14.36
N HIS A 36 43.46 27.90 13.37
CA HIS A 36 43.67 28.98 12.41
C HIS A 36 42.52 29.98 12.49
N THR A 37 42.79 30.97 13.33
CA THR A 37 42.57 32.40 13.16
C THR A 37 41.68 32.88 12.00
N LYS A 38 40.70 33.70 12.41
CA LYS A 38 39.90 34.68 11.68
C LYS A 38 40.51 35.14 10.34
N ARG A 39 39.79 34.89 9.25
CA ARG A 39 39.82 35.74 8.05
C ARG A 39 38.46 36.40 7.89
N LEU A 40 38.41 37.69 8.22
CA LEU A 40 37.35 38.58 7.82
C LEU A 40 37.33 38.65 6.29
N TYR A 41 36.21 38.28 5.69
CA TYR A 41 35.92 38.61 4.29
C TYR A 41 35.25 39.98 4.27
N HIS A 42 36.00 41.01 3.88
CA HIS A 42 35.42 42.23 3.34
C HIS A 42 34.77 41.89 1.99
N VAL A 43 33.44 41.89 1.96
CA VAL A 43 32.67 41.81 0.72
C VAL A 43 32.46 43.23 0.22
N THR A 44 32.98 43.54 -0.96
CA THR A 44 32.79 44.83 -1.62
C THR A 44 31.38 44.91 -2.24
N PRO A 45 30.70 46.07 -2.21
CA PRO A 45 29.25 46.17 -2.43
C PRO A 45 28.79 46.26 -3.90
N LYS A 46 29.53 45.69 -4.86
CA LYS A 46 29.25 45.90 -6.30
C LYS A 46 28.66 44.71 -7.08
N PHE A 47 28.04 43.76 -6.40
CA PHE A 47 27.40 42.60 -7.06
C PHE A 47 25.90 42.42 -6.76
N VAL A 48 25.20 43.47 -6.34
CA VAL A 48 23.76 43.38 -5.98
C VAL A 48 22.81 43.80 -7.12
N HIS A 49 23.30 44.41 -8.20
CA HIS A 49 22.42 44.94 -9.27
C HIS A 49 22.30 44.05 -10.53
N GLY A 50 23.03 42.94 -10.62
CA GLY A 50 23.06 42.08 -11.82
C GLY A 50 22.24 40.79 -11.73
N MET A 51 21.35 40.65 -10.74
CA MET A 51 20.63 39.38 -10.51
C MET A 51 19.10 39.53 -10.41
N VAL A 52 18.53 40.62 -10.93
CA VAL A 52 17.08 40.86 -10.92
C VAL A 52 16.44 40.79 -12.32
N VAL A 53 17.22 40.75 -13.41
CA VAL A 53 16.66 40.70 -14.79
C VAL A 53 16.88 39.35 -15.51
N GLY A 54 17.58 38.39 -14.88
CA GLY A 54 17.92 37.10 -15.49
C GLY A 54 17.25 35.87 -14.87
N ALA A 55 16.09 36.01 -14.24
CA ALA A 55 15.43 34.92 -13.50
C ALA A 55 13.93 34.77 -13.82
N PHE A 56 13.50 35.04 -15.05
CA PHE A 56 12.11 34.81 -15.48
C PHE A 56 11.94 34.01 -16.78
N VAL A 57 13.02 33.49 -17.38
CA VAL A 57 12.94 32.61 -18.57
C VAL A 57 13.79 31.38 -18.32
N GLY A 58 13.23 30.37 -17.65
CA GLY A 58 14.00 29.15 -17.35
C GLY A 58 13.40 28.17 -16.35
N ILE A 59 12.12 28.28 -16.01
CA ILE A 59 11.37 27.18 -15.39
C ILE A 59 10.24 26.86 -16.35
N LEU A 60 10.60 26.20 -17.46
CA LEU A 60 9.65 25.36 -18.16
C LEU A 60 9.34 24.23 -17.17
N VAL A 61 8.17 24.36 -16.56
CA VAL A 61 7.65 23.50 -15.52
C VAL A 61 7.64 22.07 -16.05
N LEU A 62 8.59 21.26 -15.63
CA LEU A 62 8.45 19.81 -15.65
C LEU A 62 7.45 19.49 -14.54
N VAL A 63 6.17 19.76 -14.82
CA VAL A 63 5.05 19.18 -14.07
C VAL A 63 5.23 17.67 -14.25
N PRO A 64 5.51 16.88 -13.20
CA PRO A 64 5.21 15.47 -13.30
C PRO A 64 3.69 15.38 -13.49
N LEU A 65 3.27 15.12 -14.74
CA LEU A 65 1.97 14.52 -15.04
C LEU A 65 1.78 13.36 -14.06
N GLY A 66 0.81 13.48 -13.15
CA GLY A 66 0.36 12.35 -12.34
C GLY A 66 0.37 12.52 -10.82
N SER A 67 0.05 13.70 -10.29
CA SER A 67 -0.53 13.78 -8.93
C SER A 67 -1.94 14.35 -9.02
N ALA A 68 -2.81 13.68 -9.78
CA ALA A 68 -4.22 13.75 -9.49
C ALA A 68 -4.40 13.15 -8.09
N GLN A 69 -4.49 14.03 -7.09
CA GLN A 69 -4.98 13.63 -5.78
C GLN A 69 -6.42 13.19 -6.01
N ASN A 70 -6.61 11.89 -6.24
CA ASN A 70 -7.92 11.28 -6.33
C ASN A 70 -8.55 11.44 -4.94
N ALA A 71 -9.39 12.46 -4.78
CA ALA A 71 -10.14 12.73 -3.56
C ALA A 71 -11.10 11.58 -3.17
N ASP A 72 -11.23 10.55 -4.03
CA ASP A 72 -12.08 9.36 -3.83
C ASP A 72 -11.29 8.06 -3.54
N ALA A 73 -10.01 8.14 -3.15
CA ALA A 73 -9.23 6.92 -2.90
C ALA A 73 -9.60 6.23 -1.58
N LEU A 74 -10.56 5.30 -1.62
CA LEU A 74 -10.84 4.39 -0.50
C LEU A 74 -9.55 3.70 -0.03
N SER A 75 -9.26 3.81 1.27
CA SER A 75 -8.07 3.25 1.89
C SER A 75 -8.43 2.26 2.99
N ILE A 76 -7.71 1.14 3.04
CA ILE A 76 -7.88 0.08 4.03
C ILE A 76 -6.58 -0.11 4.78
N LYS A 77 -6.60 0.12 6.10
CA LYS A 77 -5.49 -0.25 6.98
C LYS A 77 -5.49 -1.77 7.18
N THR A 78 -4.42 -2.42 6.76
CA THR A 78 -4.18 -3.85 6.93
C THR A 78 -2.68 -4.10 7.05
N THR A 79 -2.30 -5.20 7.68
CA THR A 79 -0.94 -5.72 7.56
C THR A 79 -0.70 -6.12 6.11
N LYS A 80 0.41 -5.66 5.54
CA LYS A 80 0.84 -5.98 4.18
C LYS A 80 1.42 -7.38 4.15
N ASP A 81 1.06 -8.12 3.12
CA ASP A 81 1.59 -9.44 2.86
C ASP A 81 2.62 -9.34 1.72
N CYS A 82 3.90 -9.36 2.10
CA CYS A 82 5.03 -9.20 1.19
C CYS A 82 5.63 -10.54 0.77
N ASP A 83 4.84 -11.61 0.87
CA ASP A 83 5.28 -12.95 0.55
C ASP A 83 5.26 -13.25 -0.96
N ALA A 84 5.86 -14.38 -1.33
CA ALA A 84 5.91 -14.81 -2.73
C ALA A 84 4.56 -15.35 -3.25
N TRP A 85 3.58 -15.58 -2.38
CA TRP A 85 2.27 -16.13 -2.75
C TRP A 85 1.29 -15.02 -3.17
N SER A 86 1.48 -13.80 -2.68
CA SER A 86 0.64 -12.62 -2.92
C SER A 86 0.60 -12.19 -4.38
N ILE A 87 -0.59 -12.03 -4.97
CA ILE A 87 -0.77 -11.58 -6.36
C ILE A 87 -0.21 -10.16 -6.55
N VAL A 88 -0.42 -9.28 -5.59
CA VAL A 88 0.30 -8.00 -5.49
C VAL A 88 1.20 -8.07 -4.26
N ASN A 89 2.52 -8.10 -4.49
CA ASN A 89 3.50 -8.15 -3.42
C ASN A 89 3.33 -6.92 -2.49
N CYS A 90 3.25 -7.16 -1.18
CA CYS A 90 2.96 -6.17 -0.14
C CYS A 90 1.54 -5.56 -0.21
N GLY A 91 0.62 -6.19 -0.94
CA GLY A 91 -0.78 -5.79 -0.99
C GLY A 91 -1.06 -4.41 -1.57
N VAL A 92 -2.26 -3.94 -1.29
CA VAL A 92 -2.84 -2.70 -1.84
C VAL A 92 -3.63 -1.96 -0.75
N THR A 93 -3.02 -0.95 -0.13
CA THR A 93 -3.64 -0.22 1.00
C THR A 93 -4.60 0.90 0.60
N SER A 94 -4.74 1.16 -0.70
CA SER A 94 -5.77 2.04 -1.25
C SER A 94 -6.21 1.58 -2.64
N THR A 95 -7.38 2.03 -3.10
CA THR A 95 -7.87 1.82 -4.47
C THR A 95 -6.95 2.45 -5.52
N ALA A 96 -6.27 3.54 -5.20
CA ALA A 96 -5.25 4.14 -6.05
C ALA A 96 -4.02 3.22 -6.19
N ASN A 97 -3.51 2.67 -5.07
CA ASN A 97 -2.39 1.72 -5.08
C ASN A 97 -2.77 0.42 -5.82
N LEU A 98 -4.02 -0.01 -5.66
CA LEU A 98 -4.57 -1.17 -6.38
C LEU A 98 -4.58 -0.94 -7.88
N LYS A 99 -5.10 0.20 -8.34
CA LYS A 99 -5.11 0.57 -9.76
C LYS A 99 -3.68 0.63 -10.31
N ASN A 100 -2.76 1.25 -9.58
CA ASN A 100 -1.35 1.34 -10.00
C ASN A 100 -0.71 -0.06 -10.12
N ALA A 101 -0.93 -0.95 -9.16
CA ALA A 101 -0.43 -2.32 -9.21
C ALA A 101 -0.99 -3.11 -10.40
N TYR A 102 -2.28 -2.93 -10.72
CA TYR A 102 -2.91 -3.50 -11.90
C TYR A 102 -2.29 -2.94 -13.19
N ASP A 103 -2.14 -1.62 -13.31
CA ASP A 103 -1.65 -0.97 -14.53
C ASP A 103 -0.20 -1.36 -14.87
N GLN A 104 0.65 -1.51 -13.85
CA GLN A 104 2.08 -1.78 -13.99
C GLN A 104 2.44 -3.27 -14.20
N SER A 105 1.48 -4.19 -14.06
CA SER A 105 1.78 -5.63 -14.11
C SER A 105 0.85 -6.39 -15.05
N SER A 106 1.38 -6.85 -16.20
CA SER A 106 0.67 -7.76 -17.10
C SER A 106 0.20 -9.03 -16.37
N TYR A 107 1.03 -9.56 -15.47
CA TYR A 107 0.69 -10.69 -14.62
C TYR A 107 -0.59 -10.44 -13.79
N VAL A 108 -0.66 -9.31 -13.08
CA VAL A 108 -1.86 -8.95 -12.29
C VAL A 108 -3.08 -8.82 -13.20
N LYS A 109 -2.94 -8.19 -14.37
CA LYS A 109 -4.03 -8.09 -15.36
C LYS A 109 -4.53 -9.46 -15.80
N HIS A 110 -3.63 -10.40 -16.09
CA HIS A 110 -3.99 -11.75 -16.51
C HIS A 110 -4.74 -12.51 -15.41
N VAL A 111 -4.25 -12.45 -14.17
CA VAL A 111 -4.92 -13.07 -13.02
C VAL A 111 -6.30 -12.45 -12.83
N TYR A 112 -6.41 -11.12 -12.81
CA TYR A 112 -7.68 -10.42 -12.60
C TYR A 112 -8.70 -10.72 -13.70
N SER A 113 -8.25 -10.81 -14.96
CA SER A 113 -9.12 -11.18 -16.09
C SER A 113 -9.72 -12.58 -15.94
N TYR A 114 -9.01 -13.53 -15.33
CA TYR A 114 -9.55 -14.86 -15.02
C TYR A 114 -10.66 -14.80 -13.97
N PHE A 115 -10.58 -13.85 -13.05
CA PHE A 115 -11.61 -13.55 -12.05
C PHE A 115 -12.67 -12.57 -12.57
N THR A 116 -12.78 -12.41 -13.91
CA THR A 116 -13.71 -11.53 -14.61
C THR A 116 -13.61 -10.05 -14.21
N ILE A 117 -12.49 -9.64 -13.63
CA ILE A 117 -12.20 -8.25 -13.28
C ILE A 117 -11.57 -7.57 -14.52
N SER A 118 -12.28 -6.61 -15.09
CA SER A 118 -11.87 -5.94 -16.32
C SER A 118 -11.00 -4.70 -16.06
N ALA A 119 -10.37 -4.19 -17.13
CA ALA A 119 -9.67 -2.91 -17.08
C ALA A 119 -10.62 -1.75 -16.74
N THR A 120 -11.89 -1.83 -17.17
CA THR A 120 -12.93 -0.84 -16.84
C THR A 120 -13.30 -0.87 -15.35
N ASP A 121 -13.33 -2.06 -14.75
CA ASP A 121 -13.55 -2.18 -13.31
C ASP A 121 -12.40 -1.56 -12.52
N MET A 122 -11.17 -1.78 -12.97
CA MET A 122 -9.97 -1.21 -12.37
C MET A 122 -9.83 0.30 -12.61
N SER A 123 -10.28 0.83 -13.75
CA SER A 123 -10.30 2.27 -13.99
C SER A 123 -11.35 2.99 -13.13
N THR A 124 -12.43 2.31 -12.77
CA THR A 124 -13.53 2.85 -11.95
C THR A 124 -13.49 2.41 -10.49
N ILE A 125 -12.44 1.68 -10.06
CA ILE A 125 -12.39 1.02 -8.76
C ILE A 125 -12.48 2.00 -7.58
N GLY A 126 -11.90 3.20 -7.70
CA GLY A 126 -11.98 4.23 -6.66
C GLY A 126 -13.41 4.69 -6.36
N LYS A 127 -14.32 4.59 -7.35
CA LYS A 127 -15.72 5.03 -7.22
C LYS A 127 -16.67 3.90 -6.83
N LYS A 128 -16.34 2.66 -7.21
CA LYS A 128 -17.23 1.50 -7.06
C LYS A 128 -16.89 0.61 -5.88
N ALA A 129 -15.63 0.61 -5.43
CA ALA A 129 -15.22 -0.22 -4.32
C ALA A 129 -15.77 0.32 -3.01
N VAL A 130 -16.28 -0.57 -2.19
CA VAL A 130 -16.59 -0.33 -0.78
C VAL A 130 -15.72 -1.22 0.10
N LYS A 131 -15.58 -0.84 1.37
CA LYS A 131 -14.85 -1.67 2.33
C LYS A 131 -15.71 -2.88 2.69
N GLY A 132 -15.11 -4.06 2.65
CA GLY A 132 -15.73 -5.29 3.10
C GLY A 132 -14.76 -6.23 3.78
N THR A 133 -15.24 -7.43 4.06
CA THR A 133 -14.48 -8.49 4.72
C THR A 133 -14.75 -9.82 4.03
N VAL A 134 -13.68 -10.57 3.80
CA VAL A 134 -13.73 -11.92 3.26
C VAL A 134 -13.35 -12.88 4.39
N TYR A 135 -14.25 -13.80 4.70
CA TYR A 135 -14.06 -14.81 5.74
C TYR A 135 -13.48 -16.09 5.15
N ASN A 136 -12.71 -16.81 5.95
CA ASN A 136 -12.10 -18.08 5.56
C ASN A 136 -13.17 -19.17 5.30
N ASP A 137 -14.36 -19.05 5.87
CA ASP A 137 -15.50 -19.93 5.57
C ASP A 137 -16.14 -19.69 4.19
N GLY A 138 -15.65 -18.71 3.42
CA GLY A 138 -16.14 -18.41 2.08
C GLY A 138 -17.16 -17.29 2.01
N ARG A 139 -17.56 -16.67 3.13
CA ARG A 139 -18.47 -15.51 3.12
C ARG A 139 -17.74 -14.23 2.74
N VAL A 140 -18.46 -13.34 2.06
CA VAL A 140 -18.06 -11.95 1.85
C VAL A 140 -19.12 -11.04 2.44
N THR A 141 -18.71 -10.06 3.23
CA THR A 141 -19.61 -9.09 3.86
C THR A 141 -19.29 -7.65 3.48
N VAL A 142 -20.33 -6.84 3.39
CA VAL A 142 -20.29 -5.38 3.29
C VAL A 142 -21.23 -4.84 4.36
N ASP A 143 -20.77 -3.88 5.17
CA ASP A 143 -21.54 -3.28 6.27
C ASP A 143 -22.20 -4.33 7.19
N GLY A 144 -21.45 -5.39 7.53
CA GLY A 144 -21.92 -6.49 8.39
C GLY A 144 -22.89 -7.48 7.73
N LYS A 145 -23.35 -7.22 6.49
CA LYS A 145 -24.29 -8.09 5.76
C LYS A 145 -23.54 -9.02 4.82
N VAL A 146 -23.93 -10.30 4.78
CA VAL A 146 -23.38 -11.28 3.84
C VAL A 146 -23.92 -11.02 2.43
N VAL A 147 -23.04 -10.64 1.51
CA VAL A 147 -23.36 -10.33 0.11
C VAL A 147 -23.01 -11.46 -0.86
N ALA A 148 -22.08 -12.34 -0.47
CA ALA A 148 -21.71 -13.51 -1.25
C ALA A 148 -21.17 -14.65 -0.38
N THR A 149 -21.13 -15.86 -0.94
CA THR A 149 -20.65 -17.09 -0.30
C THR A 149 -19.78 -17.89 -1.27
N LYS A 150 -19.14 -18.98 -0.80
CA LYS A 150 -18.29 -19.86 -1.63
C LYS A 150 -17.13 -19.12 -2.31
N ALA A 151 -16.51 -18.20 -1.60
CA ALA A 151 -15.39 -17.42 -2.12
C ALA A 151 -14.20 -18.30 -2.56
N LYS A 152 -13.63 -17.96 -3.71
CA LYS A 152 -12.40 -18.52 -4.28
C LYS A 152 -11.40 -17.41 -4.53
N THR A 153 -10.10 -17.72 -4.44
CA THR A 153 -9.02 -16.76 -4.65
C THR A 153 -7.89 -17.33 -5.50
N ALA A 154 -6.92 -16.49 -5.82
CA ALA A 154 -5.68 -16.86 -6.49
C ALA A 154 -4.45 -16.61 -5.62
N ALA A 155 -3.36 -17.29 -5.93
CA ALA A 155 -2.01 -17.04 -5.43
C ALA A 155 -0.99 -17.27 -6.57
N ARG A 156 0.19 -16.65 -6.45
CA ARG A 156 1.28 -16.81 -7.43
C ARG A 156 1.86 -18.22 -7.41
N LEU A 157 2.03 -18.75 -6.21
CA LEU A 157 2.62 -20.06 -5.97
C LEU A 157 1.58 -20.99 -5.36
N ARG A 158 1.82 -22.29 -5.52
CA ARG A 158 1.03 -23.34 -4.89
C ARG A 158 1.19 -23.25 -3.37
N VAL A 159 0.08 -23.17 -2.63
CA VAL A 159 0.07 -23.20 -1.16
C VAL A 159 -0.34 -24.58 -0.66
N THR A 160 -1.32 -25.21 -1.33
CA THR A 160 -1.80 -26.54 -0.97
C THR A 160 -1.73 -27.50 -2.15
N ASN A 161 -1.75 -28.80 -1.89
CA ASN A 161 -1.89 -29.82 -2.93
C ASN A 161 -3.27 -29.82 -3.61
N LYS A 162 -4.27 -29.14 -3.03
CA LYS A 162 -5.63 -28.99 -3.58
C LYS A 162 -5.77 -27.78 -4.51
N ASP A 163 -4.70 -27.02 -4.69
CA ASP A 163 -4.69 -25.87 -5.59
C ASP A 163 -4.84 -26.29 -7.05
N GLN A 164 -5.67 -25.55 -7.77
CA GLN A 164 -5.81 -25.72 -9.22
C GLN A 164 -4.84 -24.79 -9.93
N ARG A 165 -3.91 -25.36 -10.71
CA ARG A 165 -3.00 -24.58 -11.57
C ARG A 165 -3.78 -24.03 -12.75
N VAL A 166 -3.66 -22.73 -12.99
CA VAL A 166 -4.28 -22.01 -14.11
C VAL A 166 -3.21 -21.39 -14.97
N THR A 167 -3.40 -21.42 -16.30
CA THR A 167 -2.58 -20.69 -17.26
C THR A 167 -3.48 -19.77 -18.07
N LYS A 168 -3.27 -18.46 -17.97
CA LYS A 168 -4.05 -17.43 -18.68
C LYS A 168 -3.10 -16.41 -19.31
N SER A 169 -3.20 -16.22 -20.62
CA SER A 169 -2.39 -15.26 -21.37
C SER A 169 -0.88 -15.39 -21.07
N GLY A 170 -0.38 -16.62 -21.00
CA GLY A 170 1.02 -16.94 -20.69
C GLY A 170 1.44 -16.83 -19.22
N SER A 171 0.57 -16.36 -18.33
CA SER A 171 0.82 -16.30 -16.88
C SER A 171 0.29 -17.54 -16.17
N VAL A 172 1.06 -18.04 -15.21
CA VAL A 172 0.71 -19.19 -14.37
C VAL A 172 0.41 -18.73 -12.95
N PHE A 173 -0.70 -19.19 -12.40
CA PHE A 173 -1.10 -18.96 -11.01
C PHE A 173 -1.94 -20.12 -10.51
N TYR A 174 -2.31 -20.08 -9.24
CA TYR A 174 -3.04 -21.16 -8.58
C TYR A 174 -4.32 -20.61 -7.97
N THR A 175 -5.43 -21.32 -8.14
CA THR A 175 -6.72 -20.95 -7.57
C THR A 175 -7.22 -21.98 -6.58
N ARG A 176 -7.96 -21.54 -5.56
CA ARG A 176 -8.51 -22.41 -4.53
C ARG A 176 -9.73 -21.78 -3.83
N PRO A 177 -10.58 -22.57 -3.16
CA PRO A 177 -11.50 -22.06 -2.16
C PRO A 177 -10.76 -21.30 -1.05
N ILE A 178 -11.33 -20.20 -0.58
CA ILE A 178 -10.66 -19.32 0.40
C ILE A 178 -10.31 -20.03 1.72
N ALA A 179 -11.08 -21.05 2.09
CA ALA A 179 -10.87 -21.89 3.28
C ALA A 179 -9.51 -22.59 3.31
N LEU A 180 -8.83 -22.68 2.17
CA LEU A 180 -7.51 -23.32 2.04
C LEU A 180 -6.37 -22.30 1.94
N SER A 181 -6.65 -20.99 2.05
CA SER A 181 -5.68 -19.95 1.71
C SER A 181 -4.85 -19.43 2.87
N TRP A 182 -5.33 -19.48 4.11
CA TRP A 182 -4.60 -19.02 5.29
C TRP A 182 -5.25 -19.48 6.60
N SER A 183 -4.55 -19.27 7.72
CA SER A 183 -5.00 -19.63 9.09
C SER A 183 -5.90 -18.57 9.77
N HIS A 184 -5.87 -17.32 9.32
CA HIS A 184 -6.74 -16.25 9.84
C HIS A 184 -8.24 -16.47 9.53
N THR A 185 -9.11 -15.99 10.41
CA THR A 185 -10.57 -16.12 10.25
C THR A 185 -11.13 -15.24 9.13
N SER A 186 -10.51 -14.10 8.86
CA SER A 186 -10.98 -13.15 7.84
C SER A 186 -9.90 -12.13 7.43
N GLY A 187 -10.07 -11.49 6.28
CA GLY A 187 -9.24 -10.39 5.80
C GLY A 187 -10.06 -9.24 5.22
N PRO A 188 -9.61 -7.97 5.36
CA PRO A 188 -10.30 -6.83 4.78
C PRO A 188 -10.10 -6.77 3.26
N ALA A 189 -11.13 -6.32 2.55
CA ALA A 189 -11.16 -6.32 1.09
C ALA A 189 -11.83 -5.07 0.50
N TYR A 190 -11.45 -4.75 -0.73
CA TYR A 190 -12.22 -3.87 -1.61
C TYR A 190 -13.28 -4.72 -2.29
N VAL A 191 -14.55 -4.47 -2.01
CA VAL A 191 -15.69 -5.21 -2.58
C VAL A 191 -16.37 -4.32 -3.61
N VAL A 192 -16.67 -4.86 -4.78
CA VAL A 192 -17.46 -4.18 -5.81
C VAL A 192 -18.81 -4.87 -5.93
N MET A 193 -19.86 -4.05 -5.90
CA MET A 193 -21.24 -4.46 -6.12
C MET A 193 -21.68 -3.96 -7.50
N LYS A 194 -22.37 -4.81 -8.27
CA LYS A 194 -22.93 -4.46 -9.57
C LYS A 194 -24.41 -4.79 -9.57
N SER A 195 -25.25 -3.78 -9.79
CA SER A 195 -26.72 -3.91 -9.76
C SER A 195 -27.24 -4.58 -8.48
N GLY A 196 -26.71 -4.16 -7.33
CA GLY A 196 -27.12 -4.68 -6.01
C GLY A 196 -26.62 -6.09 -5.68
N LYS A 197 -25.82 -6.72 -6.54
CA LYS A 197 -25.23 -8.05 -6.32
C LYS A 197 -23.72 -7.94 -6.19
N PHE A 198 -23.14 -8.85 -5.43
CA PHE A 198 -21.68 -9.01 -5.40
C PHE A 198 -21.15 -9.27 -6.82
N ASP A 199 -20.09 -8.57 -7.19
CA ASP A 199 -19.38 -8.77 -8.46
C ASP A 199 -18.03 -9.46 -8.20
N PHE A 200 -17.13 -8.75 -7.50
CA PHE A 200 -15.85 -9.28 -7.08
C PHE A 200 -15.36 -8.62 -5.79
N ALA A 201 -14.30 -9.17 -5.21
CA ALA A 201 -13.52 -8.49 -4.18
C ALA A 201 -12.01 -8.66 -4.39
N ILE A 202 -11.22 -7.80 -3.76
CA ILE A 202 -9.75 -7.88 -3.78
C ILE A 202 -9.25 -7.68 -2.35
N LEU A 203 -8.48 -8.64 -1.85
CA LEU A 203 -7.91 -8.57 -0.50
C LEU A 203 -6.89 -7.44 -0.41
N ALA A 204 -7.00 -6.61 0.62
CA ALA A 204 -6.12 -5.46 0.79
C ALA A 204 -4.68 -5.86 1.13
N SER A 205 -4.48 -6.99 1.84
CA SER A 205 -3.16 -7.41 2.33
C SER A 205 -2.23 -7.94 1.24
N CYS A 206 -2.77 -8.61 0.22
CA CYS A 206 -2.00 -9.35 -0.79
C CYS A 206 -2.47 -9.09 -2.24
N GLY A 207 -3.53 -8.31 -2.43
CA GLY A 207 -4.09 -8.00 -3.75
C GLY A 207 -4.68 -9.21 -4.48
N ASN A 208 -4.94 -10.32 -3.78
CA ASN A 208 -5.52 -11.50 -4.41
C ASN A 208 -7.00 -11.22 -4.75
N PRO A 209 -7.43 -11.51 -5.99
CA PRO A 209 -8.83 -11.34 -6.37
C PRO A 209 -9.69 -12.44 -5.76
N ILE A 210 -10.98 -12.13 -5.65
CA ILE A 210 -12.01 -12.99 -5.08
C ILE A 210 -13.19 -13.03 -6.05
N THR A 211 -13.57 -14.23 -6.45
CA THR A 211 -14.89 -14.53 -7.02
C THR A 211 -15.67 -15.31 -5.97
N ALA A 212 -16.98 -15.12 -5.95
CA ALA A 212 -17.88 -15.76 -5.00
C ALA A 212 -19.25 -15.90 -5.64
N THR A 213 -20.12 -16.73 -5.06
CA THR A 213 -21.52 -16.84 -5.45
C THR A 213 -22.31 -15.72 -4.76
N PRO A 214 -22.88 -14.75 -5.49
CA PRO A 214 -23.69 -13.69 -4.89
C PRO A 214 -24.85 -14.31 -4.12
N LYS A 215 -25.14 -13.78 -2.93
CA LYS A 215 -26.38 -14.14 -2.25
C LYS A 215 -27.52 -13.66 -3.15
N LYS A 216 -28.50 -14.53 -3.42
CA LYS A 216 -29.75 -14.09 -4.04
C LYS A 216 -30.31 -13.02 -3.09
N THR A 217 -30.30 -11.77 -3.52
CA THR A 217 -31.01 -10.71 -2.83
C THR A 217 -32.46 -11.15 -2.82
N LEU A 218 -32.92 -11.70 -1.69
CA LEU A 218 -34.31 -11.50 -1.31
C LEU A 218 -34.39 -9.97 -1.24
N GLN A 219 -35.05 -9.40 -2.24
CA GLN A 219 -35.47 -8.02 -2.27
C GLN A 219 -35.83 -7.63 -0.83
N ALA A 220 -35.22 -6.54 -0.34
CA ALA A 220 -35.29 -6.15 1.06
C ALA A 220 -36.66 -6.52 1.61
N GLU A 221 -36.69 -7.45 2.57
CA GLU A 221 -37.89 -7.65 3.36
C GLU A 221 -38.32 -6.24 3.78
N PRO A 222 -39.53 -5.80 3.43
CA PRO A 222 -39.98 -4.47 3.77
C PRO A 222 -39.67 -4.29 5.24
N VAL A 223 -38.93 -3.23 5.57
CA VAL A 223 -38.76 -2.82 6.97
C VAL A 223 -40.16 -2.90 7.57
N PRO A 224 -40.41 -3.75 8.59
CA PRO A 224 -41.73 -3.82 9.18
C PRO A 224 -42.08 -2.38 9.55
N THR A 225 -43.11 -1.88 8.88
CA THR A 225 -43.72 -0.60 9.21
C THR A 225 -43.95 -0.65 10.71
N PRO A 226 -43.61 0.40 11.50
CA PRO A 226 -43.91 0.41 12.92
C PRO A 226 -45.37 0.03 13.08
N HIS A 227 -45.62 -1.18 13.57
CA HIS A 227 -46.98 -1.59 13.88
C HIS A 227 -47.40 -0.64 14.98
N THR A 228 -48.33 0.25 14.63
CA THR A 228 -49.19 0.93 15.59
C THR A 228 -49.65 -0.14 16.58
N PRO A 229 -49.49 0.07 17.91
CA PRO A 229 -49.92 -0.91 18.88
C PRO A 229 -51.40 -1.20 18.64
N ASN A 230 -51.71 -2.43 18.25
CA ASN A 230 -53.07 -2.91 18.20
C ASN A 230 -53.61 -2.85 19.66
N PRO A 231 -54.79 -2.25 19.92
CA PRO A 231 -55.32 -2.17 21.27
C PRO A 231 -55.49 -3.59 21.84
N THR A 232 -54.75 -3.86 22.92
CA THR A 232 -54.92 -5.04 23.76
C THR A 232 -56.38 -5.09 24.23
N PRO A 233 -57.13 -6.19 24.00
CA PRO A 233 -58.43 -6.36 24.62
C PRO A 233 -58.27 -6.48 26.14
N THR A 234 -58.98 -5.62 26.84
CA THR A 234 -59.16 -5.57 28.29
C THR A 234 -59.56 -6.93 28.87
N PRO A 235 -58.80 -7.49 29.84
CA PRO A 235 -59.32 -8.43 30.80
C PRO A 235 -59.95 -7.68 31.98
N PRO A 236 -61.06 -8.18 32.57
CA PRO A 236 -61.76 -7.54 33.68
C PRO A 236 -60.91 -7.37 34.95
N GLN A 237 -61.22 -6.31 35.67
CA GLN A 237 -60.63 -5.88 36.93
C GLN A 237 -60.61 -6.99 37.99
N THR A 238 -59.54 -7.03 38.77
CA THR A 238 -59.54 -7.57 40.13
C THR A 238 -58.79 -6.59 41.00
N ASP A 239 -59.54 -5.95 41.88
CA ASP A 239 -59.05 -5.03 42.92
C ASP A 239 -58.12 -5.77 43.88
N THR A 240 -56.92 -5.23 44.12
CA THR A 240 -56.35 -5.22 45.46
C THR A 240 -55.41 -4.03 45.63
N ASP A 241 -55.88 -3.10 46.45
CA ASP A 241 -55.22 -2.02 47.17
C ASP A 241 -53.87 -2.45 47.80
N VAL A 242 -52.78 -1.68 47.60
CA VAL A 242 -51.82 -1.18 48.63
C VAL A 242 -50.92 -0.07 48.03
N THR A 243 -51.18 1.18 48.44
CA THR A 243 -50.33 2.33 48.87
C THR A 243 -48.81 2.46 48.46
N PRO A 244 -48.31 3.69 48.13
CA PRO A 244 -46.98 3.98 47.52
C PRO A 244 -45.87 4.39 48.51
N PRO A 245 -44.61 4.65 48.05
CA PRO A 245 -44.18 6.07 47.95
C PRO A 245 -43.11 6.47 46.90
N SER A 246 -43.13 7.79 46.60
CA SER A 246 -42.02 8.75 46.36
C SER A 246 -41.09 8.71 45.13
N THR A 247 -41.37 9.67 44.24
CA THR A 247 -40.51 10.78 43.73
C THR A 247 -38.99 10.58 43.52
N THR A 248 -38.50 10.87 42.30
CA THR A 248 -37.66 12.06 41.95
C THR A 248 -37.39 12.11 40.43
N PRO A 249 -37.48 13.27 39.75
CA PRO A 249 -37.15 13.42 38.33
C PRO A 249 -35.67 13.83 38.13
N VAL A 250 -34.93 13.12 37.28
CA VAL A 250 -33.60 13.57 36.83
C VAL A 250 -33.70 14.17 35.43
N LYS A 251 -33.46 15.48 35.40
CA LYS A 251 -33.32 16.36 34.25
C LYS A 251 -31.84 16.46 33.91
N THR A 252 -31.37 15.99 32.75
CA THR A 252 -30.04 16.38 32.23
C THR A 252 -29.99 16.48 30.70
N ALA A 253 -29.80 17.72 30.30
CA ALA A 253 -29.27 18.32 29.08
C ALA A 253 -28.77 17.43 27.91
N SER A 254 -29.32 17.77 26.75
CA SER A 254 -28.76 17.64 25.40
C SER A 254 -27.39 18.33 25.26
N ILE A 255 -26.42 17.61 24.69
CA ILE A 255 -25.08 18.14 24.34
C ILE A 255 -24.94 18.13 22.82
N THR A 256 -24.67 19.32 22.28
CA THR A 256 -24.34 19.61 20.88
C THR A 256 -23.03 18.93 20.46
N THR A 257 -23.07 18.06 19.45
CA THR A 257 -21.85 17.51 18.83
C THR A 257 -21.33 18.43 17.72
N LEU A 258 -20.13 18.95 17.94
CA LEU A 258 -19.30 19.74 17.02
C LEU A 258 -18.50 18.80 16.08
N PRO A 259 -18.37 19.08 14.76
CA PRO A 259 -17.56 18.24 13.87
C PRO A 259 -16.06 18.48 14.08
N LYS A 260 -15.33 17.40 14.38
CA LYS A 260 -13.86 17.37 14.48
C LYS A 260 -13.23 17.26 13.09
N THR A 261 -12.77 18.37 12.52
CA THR A 261 -11.71 18.37 11.50
C THR A 261 -10.35 18.49 12.20
N GLY A 262 -9.57 17.40 12.15
CA GLY A 262 -8.30 17.31 12.86
C GLY A 262 -7.17 18.15 12.26
N ILE A 263 -6.42 18.81 13.14
CA ILE A 263 -5.22 19.66 12.94
C ILE A 263 -4.02 18.89 12.30
N GLY A 264 -4.17 17.63 11.92
CA GLY A 264 -3.08 16.75 11.48
C GLY A 264 -2.52 17.00 10.06
N ALA A 265 -3.16 17.82 9.24
CA ALA A 265 -2.73 18.03 7.85
C ALA A 265 -1.61 19.08 7.67
N VAL A 266 -1.45 20.02 8.61
CA VAL A 266 -0.51 21.15 8.44
C VAL A 266 0.92 20.77 8.82
N GLY A 267 1.10 19.88 9.81
CA GLY A 267 2.43 19.48 10.29
C GLY A 267 3.25 18.65 9.29
N PHE A 268 2.58 17.84 8.45
CA PHE A 268 3.27 16.94 7.51
C PHE A 268 3.84 17.68 6.28
N VAL A 269 3.20 18.78 5.88
CA VAL A 269 3.64 19.60 4.73
C VAL A 269 4.92 20.36 5.08
N PHE A 270 5.05 20.85 6.31
CA PHE A 270 6.26 21.56 6.76
C PHE A 270 7.48 20.64 6.87
N LEU A 271 7.32 19.41 7.34
CA LEU A 271 8.43 18.47 7.48
C LEU A 271 9.00 18.02 6.12
N MET A 272 8.14 17.84 5.11
CA MET A 272 8.57 17.45 3.77
C MET A 272 9.29 18.57 3.02
N ALA A 273 8.92 19.84 3.24
CA ALA A 273 9.61 20.99 2.65
C ALA A 273 11.06 21.12 3.17
N VAL A 274 11.30 20.86 4.45
CA VAL A 274 12.64 20.94 5.06
C VAL A 274 13.55 19.81 4.56
N ILE A 275 13.04 18.58 4.48
CA ILE A 275 13.82 17.43 3.98
C ILE A 275 14.13 17.60 2.48
N GLY A 276 13.17 18.06 1.68
CA GLY A 276 13.36 18.33 0.26
C GLY A 276 14.42 19.41 -0.01
N GLY A 277 14.39 20.52 0.75
CA GLY A 277 15.38 21.59 0.65
C GLY A 277 16.82 21.12 0.97
N PHE A 278 16.98 20.25 1.98
CA PHE A 278 18.30 19.75 2.38
C PHE A 278 18.94 18.82 1.33
N VAL A 279 18.15 17.93 0.69
CA VAL A 279 18.64 17.03 -0.37
C VAL A 279 19.01 17.81 -1.62
N PHE A 280 18.24 18.83 -1.98
CA PHE A 280 18.54 19.72 -3.11
C PHE A 280 19.82 20.53 -2.89
N HIS A 281 20.03 21.05 -1.68
CA HIS A 281 21.26 21.78 -1.34
C HIS A 281 22.51 20.89 -1.45
N LYS A 282 22.43 19.63 -0.98
CA LYS A 282 23.57 18.69 -1.02
C LYS A 282 23.93 18.26 -2.44
N THR A 283 22.93 18.04 -3.31
CA THR A 283 23.17 17.67 -4.72
C THR A 283 23.77 18.83 -5.52
N HIS A 284 23.30 20.06 -5.33
CA HIS A 284 23.86 21.23 -6.00
C HIS A 284 25.34 21.48 -5.62
N HIS A 285 25.71 21.23 -4.35
CA HIS A 285 27.09 21.37 -3.89
C HIS A 285 28.05 20.34 -4.54
N HIS A 286 27.60 19.11 -4.80
CA HIS A 286 28.40 18.09 -5.48
C HIS A 286 28.63 18.40 -6.98
N VAL A 287 27.63 18.95 -7.65
CA VAL A 287 27.75 19.33 -9.08
C VAL A 287 28.73 20.50 -9.26
N LYS A 288 28.70 21.49 -8.35
CA LYS A 288 29.62 22.63 -8.39
C LYS A 288 31.09 22.21 -8.23
N LYS A 289 31.37 21.27 -7.31
CA LYS A 289 32.74 20.71 -7.13
C LYS A 289 33.25 19.99 -8.38
N ARG A 290 32.40 19.24 -9.09
CA ARG A 290 32.80 18.54 -10.34
C ARG A 290 33.12 19.50 -11.48
N ARG A 291 32.43 20.64 -11.58
CA ARG A 291 32.70 21.65 -12.62
C ARG A 291 34.02 22.38 -12.38
N SER A 292 34.38 22.67 -11.12
CA SER A 292 35.68 23.28 -10.81
C SER A 292 36.85 22.34 -11.10
N ALA A 293 36.72 21.04 -10.81
CA ALA A 293 37.76 20.05 -11.12
C ALA A 293 38.05 19.95 -12.63
N LYS A 294 37.01 20.03 -13.48
CA LYS A 294 37.17 19.99 -14.95
C LYS A 294 37.89 21.22 -15.52
N LYS A 295 37.71 22.40 -14.91
CA LYS A 295 38.40 23.62 -15.35
C LYS A 295 39.90 23.60 -15.04
N HIS A 296 40.32 22.97 -13.93
CA HIS A 296 41.75 22.85 -13.60
C HIS A 296 42.50 21.85 -14.49
N SER A 297 41.87 20.78 -14.96
CA SER A 297 42.52 19.85 -15.91
C SER A 297 42.74 20.44 -17.31
N ALA A 298 41.87 21.36 -17.75
CA ALA A 298 42.01 21.97 -19.08
C ALA A 298 43.19 22.95 -19.19
N THR A 299 43.58 23.60 -18.09
CA THR A 299 44.69 24.57 -18.10
C THR A 299 46.07 23.90 -18.05
N THR A 300 46.17 22.67 -17.54
CA THR A 300 47.45 21.94 -17.47
C THR A 300 47.90 21.37 -18.82
N HIS A 301 46.97 21.05 -19.72
CA HIS A 301 47.33 20.49 -21.03
C HIS A 301 47.83 21.52 -22.05
N HIS A 302 47.49 22.81 -21.90
CA HIS A 302 47.97 23.84 -22.83
C HIS A 302 49.42 24.30 -22.61
N ARG A 303 50.02 24.01 -21.44
CA ARG A 303 51.39 24.47 -21.13
C ARG A 303 52.50 23.51 -21.58
N LYS A 304 52.16 22.31 -22.06
CA LYS A 304 53.14 21.32 -22.53
C LYS A 304 53.41 21.35 -24.04
N ALA A 305 52.62 22.11 -24.82
CA ALA A 305 52.76 22.16 -26.28
C ALA A 305 53.68 23.29 -26.79
N SER A 306 54.23 24.15 -25.91
CA SER A 306 54.97 25.35 -26.31
C SER A 306 56.50 25.22 -26.27
N HIS A 307 57.07 24.03 -26.04
CA HIS A 307 58.51 23.89 -25.74
C HIS A 307 59.31 22.96 -26.65
N VAL A 308 58.82 22.66 -27.87
CA VAL A 308 59.57 21.89 -28.88
C VAL A 308 59.50 22.62 -30.22
N SER A 309 60.26 23.71 -30.33
CA SER A 309 60.78 24.27 -31.60
C SER A 309 61.89 25.27 -31.27
N ARG A 310 63.11 24.76 -31.18
CA ARG A 310 64.36 25.45 -31.51
C ARG A 310 65.33 24.39 -32.03
#